data_AF-A0A7W1V0F2-F1
#
_entry.id   AF-A0A7W1V0F2-F1
#
_cell.length_a   1.000
_cell.length_b   1.000
_cell.length_c   1.000
_cell.angle_alpha   90.00
_cell.angle_beta   90.00
_cell.angle_gamma   90.00
#
_symmetry.space_group_name_H-M   'P 1'
#
loop_
_entity.id
_entity.type
_entity.pdbx_description
1 polymer ?
#
loop_
_entity_poly.entity_id
_entity_poly.type
_entity_poly.pdbx_seq_one_letter_code
_entity_poly.pdbx_strand_id
1 'polypeptide(L)'
;MKLKATLFLLGVIFITNVTSANNNDDCRNNLSLFAEQAKIENYEGAFPYLKKLREECPKSSLSIYQYGERIYKSRIEKASEAEKMNEYNEYKKLMRERLQNFPESLKEGAMLADFAQVMFDNKIGTPQEQFDALDSA
;
A
#
# COMPACT_ATOMS: atom_id res chain seq x y z
N MET A 1 -28.18 -62.15 19.92
CA MET A 1 -28.68 -60.82 20.36
C MET A 1 -27.86 -59.77 19.63
N LYS A 2 -28.54 -58.88 18.89
CA LYS A 2 -27.94 -57.81 18.07
C LYS A 2 -28.06 -56.48 18.81
N LEU A 3 -26.95 -55.79 19.06
CA LEU A 3 -26.91 -54.36 19.41
C LEU A 3 -25.53 -53.83 18.97
N LYS A 4 -25.35 -53.59 17.67
CA LYS A 4 -25.38 -52.27 17.01
C LYS A 4 -24.31 -51.31 17.54
N ALA A 5 -23.18 -51.31 16.83
CA ALA A 5 -22.12 -50.30 16.89
C ALA A 5 -22.70 -48.89 16.73
N THR A 6 -22.40 -48.00 17.66
CA THR A 6 -22.61 -46.56 17.48
C THR A 6 -21.63 -45.78 18.36
N LEU A 7 -21.16 -44.64 17.84
CA LEU A 7 -20.39 -43.56 18.48
C LEU A 7 -18.86 -43.60 18.32
N PHE A 8 -18.47 -43.50 17.05
CA PHE A 8 -17.43 -42.58 16.60
C PHE A 8 -17.87 -41.13 16.89
N LEU A 9 -17.06 -40.34 17.60
CA LEU A 9 -16.89 -38.87 17.53
C LEU A 9 -16.39 -38.31 18.88
N LEU A 10 -15.07 -38.18 19.02
CA LEU A 10 -14.44 -37.21 19.92
C LEU A 10 -13.53 -36.32 19.06
N GLY A 11 -14.17 -35.56 18.17
CA GLY A 11 -13.57 -34.37 17.58
C GLY A 11 -13.86 -33.20 18.53
N VAL A 12 -12.97 -32.96 19.49
CA VAL A 12 -12.96 -31.65 20.17
C VAL A 12 -12.38 -30.68 19.16
N ILE A 13 -13.28 -30.04 18.41
CA ILE A 13 -12.96 -28.86 17.63
C ILE A 13 -12.53 -27.81 18.65
N PHE A 14 -11.24 -27.53 18.72
CA PHE A 14 -10.75 -26.27 19.25
C PHE A 14 -11.27 -25.20 18.29
N ILE A 15 -12.48 -24.71 18.54
CA ILE A 15 -12.88 -23.41 18.03
C ILE A 15 -12.10 -22.44 18.91
N THR A 16 -10.86 -22.14 18.51
CA THR A 16 -10.28 -20.88 18.92
C THR A 16 -11.22 -19.82 18.36
N ASN A 17 -12.03 -19.25 19.24
CA ASN A 17 -12.52 -17.91 19.01
C ASN A 17 -11.25 -17.07 18.91
N VAL A 18 -10.76 -16.89 17.69
CA VAL A 18 -9.79 -15.85 17.39
C VAL A 18 -10.56 -14.59 17.72
N THR A 19 -10.43 -14.14 18.96
CA THR A 19 -10.86 -12.83 19.39
C THR A 19 -10.32 -11.89 18.34
N SER A 20 -11.22 -11.19 17.65
CA SER A 20 -10.90 -10.03 16.84
C SER A 20 -10.09 -9.09 17.73
N ALA A 21 -8.76 -9.25 17.71
CA ALA A 21 -7.85 -8.30 18.30
C ALA A 21 -8.19 -6.98 17.61
N ASN A 22 -8.43 -5.95 18.43
CA ASN A 22 -8.96 -4.68 17.97
C ASN A 22 -8.15 -4.17 16.78
N ASN A 23 -8.69 -4.24 15.55
CA ASN A 23 -8.01 -3.72 14.35
C ASN A 23 -7.50 -2.28 14.59
N ASN A 24 -8.20 -1.51 15.42
CA ASN A 24 -7.82 -0.15 15.82
C ASN A 24 -6.48 -0.06 16.57
N ASP A 25 -6.17 -1.00 17.48
CA ASP A 25 -4.91 -0.98 18.23
C ASP A 25 -3.73 -1.33 17.32
N ASP A 26 -3.90 -2.30 16.42
CA ASP A 26 -2.90 -2.68 15.43
C ASP A 26 -2.68 -1.58 14.38
N CYS A 27 -3.74 -0.93 13.91
CA CYS A 27 -3.64 0.22 13.00
C CYS A 27 -2.80 1.35 13.61
N ARG A 28 -3.06 1.71 14.88
CA ARG A 28 -2.33 2.79 15.57
C ARG A 28 -0.86 2.45 15.75
N ASN A 29 -0.55 1.23 16.20
CA ASN A 29 0.81 0.79 16.42
C ASN A 29 1.61 0.75 15.10
N ASN A 30 1.03 0.14 14.05
CA ASN A 30 1.67 0.09 12.72
C ASN A 30 1.85 1.49 12.14
N LEU A 31 0.90 2.41 12.35
CA LEU A 31 1.00 3.78 11.89
C LEU A 31 2.13 4.55 12.60
N SER A 32 2.32 4.36 13.91
CA SER A 32 3.43 4.98 14.64
C SER A 32 4.78 4.49 14.11
N LEU A 33 4.96 3.17 14.02
CA LEU A 33 6.18 2.55 13.51
C LEU A 33 6.46 2.99 12.06
N PHE A 34 5.44 2.99 11.21
CA PHE A 34 5.54 3.48 9.84
C PHE A 34 6.04 4.92 9.79
N ALA A 35 5.41 5.83 10.55
CA ALA A 35 5.76 7.23 10.55
C ALA A 35 7.17 7.48 11.12
N GLU A 36 7.57 6.76 12.17
CA GLU A 36 8.92 6.85 12.75
C GLU A 36 9.99 6.48 11.72
N GLN A 37 9.83 5.34 11.04
CA GLN A 37 10.77 4.89 10.00
C GLN A 37 10.77 5.82 8.79
N ALA A 38 9.60 6.23 8.30
CA ALA A 38 9.49 7.08 7.11
C ALA A 38 10.04 8.50 7.34
N LYS A 39 9.90 9.06 8.55
CA LYS A 39 10.42 10.39 8.90
C LYS A 39 11.94 10.47 8.87
N ILE A 40 12.62 9.38 9.21
CA ILE A 40 14.08 9.28 9.14
C ILE A 40 14.57 8.70 7.81
N GLU A 41 13.68 8.64 6.81
CA GLU A 41 13.95 8.12 5.47
C GLU A 41 14.40 6.65 5.41
N ASN A 42 14.13 5.89 6.48
CA ASN A 42 14.29 4.43 6.44
C ASN A 42 13.11 3.81 5.67
N TYR A 43 13.09 4.02 4.36
CA TYR A 43 12.02 3.55 3.49
C TYR A 43 11.96 2.04 3.37
N GLU A 44 13.09 1.35 3.48
CA GLU A 44 13.12 -0.12 3.54
C GLU A 44 12.40 -0.64 4.80
N GLY A 45 12.70 -0.06 5.96
CA GLY A 45 12.02 -0.38 7.21
C GLY A 45 10.55 0.05 7.25
N ALA A 46 10.18 1.14 6.56
CA ALA A 46 8.81 1.63 6.50
C ALA A 46 7.91 0.82 5.54
N PHE A 47 8.46 0.23 4.48
CA PHE A 47 7.68 -0.38 3.40
C PHE A 47 6.77 -1.55 3.83
N PRO A 48 7.18 -2.47 4.74
CA PRO A 48 6.28 -3.50 5.26
C PRO A 48 5.04 -2.92 5.95
N TYR A 49 5.20 -1.85 6.74
CA TYR A 49 4.09 -1.19 7.41
C TYR A 49 3.20 -0.45 6.41
N LEU A 50 3.77 0.18 5.38
CA LEU A 50 2.99 0.81 4.30
C LEU A 50 2.01 -0.18 3.67
N LYS A 51 2.50 -1.38 3.28
CA LYS A 51 1.66 -2.42 2.66
C LYS A 51 0.52 -2.83 3.59
N LYS A 52 0.85 -3.14 4.85
CA LYS A 52 -0.14 -3.54 5.85
C LYS A 52 -1.20 -2.46 6.11
N LEU A 53 -0.78 -1.21 6.25
CA LEU A 53 -1.67 -0.07 6.51
C LEU A 53 -2.62 0.22 5.33
N ARG A 54 -2.17 0.03 4.08
CA ARG A 54 -3.04 0.18 2.89
C ARG A 54 -4.13 -0.88 2.84
N GLU A 55 -3.85 -2.10 3.29
CA GLU A 55 -4.78 -3.23 3.25
C GLU A 55 -5.75 -3.19 4.44
N GLU A 56 -5.24 -3.01 5.65
CA GLU A 56 -6.01 -3.17 6.88
C GLU A 56 -6.63 -1.85 7.38
N CYS A 57 -5.93 -0.74 7.15
CA CYS A 57 -6.22 0.55 7.80
C CYS A 57 -6.19 1.76 6.83
N PRO A 58 -6.69 1.67 5.59
CA PRO A 58 -6.41 2.68 4.54
C PRO A 58 -6.91 4.09 4.86
N LYS A 59 -7.94 4.21 5.71
CA LYS A 59 -8.55 5.49 6.10
C LYS A 59 -8.03 6.03 7.44
N SER A 60 -7.08 5.34 8.08
CA SER A 60 -6.64 5.70 9.42
C SER A 60 -5.79 6.98 9.47
N SER A 61 -5.06 7.30 8.40
CA SER A 61 -4.33 8.57 8.28
C SER A 61 -3.93 8.87 6.85
N LEU A 62 -4.06 10.13 6.43
CA LEU A 62 -3.53 10.63 5.16
C LEU A 62 -2.01 10.43 5.04
N SER A 63 -1.29 10.37 6.17
CA SER A 63 0.16 10.19 6.19
C SER A 63 0.62 8.86 5.58
N ILE A 64 -0.25 7.84 5.56
CA ILE A 64 0.01 6.55 4.87
C ILE A 64 0.40 6.84 3.42
N TYR A 65 -0.42 7.65 2.74
CA TYR A 65 -0.23 7.96 1.33
C TYR A 65 0.85 9.01 1.11
N GLN A 66 0.98 10.02 1.98
CA GLN A 66 2.01 11.06 1.84
C GLN A 66 3.43 10.51 2.00
N TYR A 67 3.67 9.63 3.00
CA TYR A 67 4.95 8.96 3.12
C TYR A 67 5.10 7.83 2.11
N GLY A 68 4.01 7.14 1.76
CA GLY A 68 4.02 6.13 0.72
C GLY A 68 4.46 6.69 -0.64
N GLU A 69 4.04 7.90 -0.99
CA GLU A 69 4.48 8.62 -2.19
C GLU A 69 6.00 8.77 -2.21
N ARG A 70 6.59 9.25 -1.11
CA ARG A 70 8.06 9.40 -0.97
C ARG A 70 8.77 8.05 -1.07
N ILE A 71 8.22 7.02 -0.44
CA ILE A 71 8.78 5.67 -0.49
C ILE A 71 8.80 5.15 -1.92
N TYR A 72 7.68 5.23 -2.65
CA TYR A 72 7.63 4.74 -4.03
C TYR A 72 8.49 5.57 -4.98
N LYS A 73 8.53 6.91 -4.83
CA LYS A 73 9.47 7.74 -5.61
C LYS A 73 10.92 7.31 -5.38
N SER A 74 11.33 7.09 -4.12
CA SER A 74 12.67 6.55 -3.82
C SER A 74 12.91 5.14 -4.38
N ARG A 75 11.89 4.27 -4.37
CA ARG A 75 11.98 2.93 -4.95
C ARG A 75 12.16 2.98 -6.47
N ILE A 76 11.43 3.86 -7.16
CA ILE A 76 11.55 4.08 -8.61
C ILE A 76 12.95 4.58 -8.96
N GLU A 77 13.47 5.57 -8.24
CA GLU A 77 14.82 6.12 -8.46
C GLU A 77 15.92 5.05 -8.32
N LYS A 78 15.74 4.11 -7.38
CA LYS A 78 16.70 3.04 -7.08
C LYS A 78 16.47 1.77 -7.90
N ALA A 79 15.34 1.65 -8.59
CA ALA A 79 14.96 0.46 -9.33
C ALA A 79 15.86 0.25 -10.55
N SER A 80 16.10 -1.01 -10.90
CA SER A 80 16.69 -1.32 -12.20
C SER A 80 15.72 -0.92 -13.32
N GLU A 81 16.24 -0.77 -14.54
CA GLU A 81 15.43 -0.39 -15.70
C GLU A 81 14.25 -1.36 -15.93
N ALA A 82 14.46 -2.66 -15.65
CA ALA A 82 13.42 -3.68 -15.76
C ALA A 82 12.32 -3.56 -14.68
N GLU A 83 12.61 -2.93 -13.54
CA GLU A 83 11.70 -2.84 -12.38
C GLU A 83 10.97 -1.50 -12.30
N LYS A 84 11.53 -0.43 -12.89
CA LYS A 84 10.96 0.92 -12.82
C LYS A 84 9.48 0.99 -13.17
N MET A 85 9.08 0.33 -14.26
CA MET A 85 7.68 0.33 -14.70
C MET A 85 6.75 -0.32 -13.66
N ASN A 86 7.21 -1.39 -12.99
CA ASN A 86 6.44 -2.04 -11.94
C ASN A 86 6.29 -1.13 -10.71
N GLU A 87 7.40 -0.54 -10.23
CA GLU A 87 7.37 0.40 -9.10
C GLU A 87 6.52 1.64 -9.39
N TYR A 88 6.56 2.13 -10.63
CA TYR A 88 5.71 3.24 -11.09
C TYR A 88 4.22 2.87 -11.13
N ASN A 89 3.86 1.65 -11.53
CA ASN A 89 2.48 1.21 -11.50
C ASN A 89 1.95 1.07 -10.06
N GLU A 90 2.77 0.58 -9.13
CA GLU A 90 2.43 0.53 -7.72
C GLU A 90 2.31 1.93 -7.10
N TYR A 91 3.17 2.87 -7.53
CA TYR A 91 3.06 4.27 -7.16
C TYR A 91 1.71 4.87 -7.59
N LYS A 92 1.33 4.69 -8.87
CA LYS A 92 0.03 5.15 -9.38
C LYS A 92 -1.13 4.55 -8.60
N LYS A 93 -1.04 3.27 -8.27
CA LYS A 93 -2.06 2.57 -7.47
C LYS A 93 -2.19 3.22 -6.08
N LEU A 94 -1.08 3.47 -5.39
CA LEU A 94 -1.06 4.14 -4.09
C LEU A 94 -1.75 5.52 -4.17
N MET A 95 -1.44 6.33 -5.18
CA MET A 95 -2.02 7.66 -5.31
C MET A 95 -3.53 7.62 -5.64
N ARG A 96 -3.98 6.67 -6.46
CA ARG A 96 -5.42 6.47 -6.67
C ARG A 96 -6.14 6.03 -5.40
N GLU A 97 -5.54 5.15 -4.60
CA GLU A 97 -6.06 4.77 -3.28
C GLU A 97 -6.13 5.96 -2.33
N ARG A 98 -5.18 6.91 -2.41
CA ARG A 98 -5.25 8.17 -1.65
C ARG A 98 -6.51 8.96 -1.97
N LEU A 99 -6.83 9.16 -3.25
CA LEU A 99 -8.07 9.85 -3.64
C LEU A 99 -9.32 9.07 -3.23
N GLN A 100 -9.29 7.74 -3.36
CA GLN A 100 -10.42 6.91 -2.97
C GLN A 100 -10.72 7.02 -1.46
N ASN A 101 -9.68 7.06 -0.63
CA ASN A 101 -9.81 7.09 0.83
C ASN A 101 -9.90 8.50 1.41
N PHE A 102 -9.31 9.49 0.73
CA PHE A 102 -9.28 10.90 1.11
C PHE A 102 -9.52 11.82 -0.12
N PRO A 103 -10.76 11.92 -0.61
CA PRO A 103 -11.07 12.58 -1.90
C PRO A 103 -10.67 14.06 -1.98
N GLU A 104 -10.66 14.77 -0.86
CA GLU A 104 -10.31 16.19 -0.80
C GLU A 104 -8.80 16.43 -0.62
N SER A 105 -8.00 15.36 -0.46
CA SER A 105 -6.58 15.48 -0.11
C SER A 105 -5.66 15.82 -1.29
N LEU A 106 -6.15 15.71 -2.52
CA LEU A 106 -5.40 15.96 -3.75
C LEU A 106 -6.39 16.27 -4.88
N LYS A 107 -6.03 17.14 -5.82
CA LYS A 107 -6.79 17.32 -7.07
C LYS A 107 -6.34 16.29 -8.09
N GLU A 108 -7.25 15.73 -8.86
CA GLU A 108 -6.92 14.72 -9.88
C GLU A 108 -5.86 15.21 -10.88
N GLY A 109 -5.99 16.44 -11.41
CA GLY A 109 -4.97 17.00 -12.31
C GLY A 109 -3.59 17.14 -11.65
N ALA A 110 -3.52 17.44 -10.35
CA ALA A 110 -2.23 17.48 -9.63
C ALA A 110 -1.60 16.08 -9.50
N MET A 111 -2.42 15.03 -9.36
CA MET A 111 -1.95 13.65 -9.39
C MET A 111 -1.43 13.28 -10.78
N LEU A 112 -2.16 13.62 -11.85
CA LEU A 112 -1.75 13.33 -13.23
C LEU A 112 -0.45 14.05 -13.59
N ALA A 113 -0.32 15.32 -13.21
CA ALA A 113 0.91 16.09 -13.41
C ALA A 113 2.10 15.44 -12.67
N ASP A 114 1.88 14.98 -11.44
CA ASP A 114 2.93 14.28 -10.70
C ASP A 114 3.30 12.92 -11.33
N PHE A 115 2.33 12.17 -11.84
CA PHE A 115 2.58 10.93 -12.58
C PHE A 115 3.45 11.16 -13.81
N ALA A 116 3.17 12.22 -14.56
CA ALA A 116 3.92 12.59 -15.75
C ALA A 116 5.33 13.05 -15.39
N GLN A 117 5.47 13.87 -14.35
CA GLN A 117 6.77 14.31 -13.83
C GLN A 117 7.64 13.13 -13.39
N VAL A 118 7.06 12.17 -12.65
CA VAL A 118 7.78 10.96 -12.22
C VAL A 118 8.24 10.13 -13.41
N MET A 119 7.43 10.01 -14.48
CA MET A 119 7.86 9.33 -15.70
C MET A 119 9.07 10.02 -16.33
N PHE A 120 9.00 11.34 -16.48
CA PHE A 120 10.06 12.14 -17.09
C PHE A 120 11.37 12.07 -16.29
N ASP A 121 11.31 12.34 -14.98
CA ASP A 121 12.49 12.38 -14.11
C ASP A 121 13.24 11.04 -14.05
N ASN A 122 12.50 9.94 -14.13
CA ASN A 122 13.04 8.59 -14.02
C ASN A 122 13.22 7.87 -15.36
N LYS A 123 12.96 8.57 -16.48
CA LYS A 123 13.05 8.06 -17.85
C LYS A 123 12.21 6.80 -18.08
N ILE A 124 11.01 6.77 -17.52
CA ILE A 124 10.09 5.63 -17.64
C ILE A 124 9.33 5.75 -18.96
N GLY A 125 9.36 4.69 -19.76
CA GLY A 125 8.76 4.69 -21.10
C GLY A 125 9.58 5.48 -22.12
N THR A 126 9.01 5.69 -23.29
CA THR A 126 9.59 6.43 -24.39
C THR A 126 9.44 7.95 -24.19
N PRO A 127 10.27 8.77 -24.87
CA PRO A 127 10.09 10.23 -24.84
C PRO A 127 8.70 10.70 -25.28
N GLN A 128 8.07 9.99 -26.22
CA GLN A 128 6.71 10.31 -26.66
C GLN A 128 5.70 10.03 -25.55
N GLU A 129 5.77 8.88 -24.88
CA GLU A 129 4.87 8.56 -23.77
C GLU A 129 5.03 9.53 -22.59
N GLN A 130 6.25 10.00 -22.33
CA GLN A 130 6.52 11.03 -21.31
C GLN A 130 5.91 12.38 -21.69
N PHE A 131 6.05 12.79 -22.96
CA PHE A 131 5.45 14.01 -23.47
C PHE A 131 3.92 13.96 -23.41
N ASP A 132 3.32 12.87 -23.90
CA ASP A 132 1.87 12.69 -23.92
C ASP A 132 1.27 12.72 -22.51
N ALA A 133 1.97 12.14 -21.53
CA ALA A 133 1.57 12.18 -20.13
C ALA A 133 1.58 13.62 -19.56
N LEU A 134 2.56 14.45 -19.94
CA LEU A 134 2.65 15.85 -19.51
C LEU A 134 1.59 16.73 -20.20
N ASP A 135 1.30 16.49 -21.48
CA ASP A 135 0.30 17.23 -22.24
C ASP A 135 -1.13 16.92 -21.78
N SER A 136 -1.38 15.69 -21.33
CA SER A 136 -2.69 15.21 -20.88
C SER A 136 -3.01 15.49 -19.40
N ALA A 137 -2.06 16.03 -18.64
CA ALA A 137 -2.15 16.25 -17.20
C ALA A 137 -2.77 17.60 -16.81
#